data_AF-A0A090R906-F1
#
_entry.id   AF-A0A090R906-F1
#
_cell.length_a   1.000
_cell.length_b   1.000
_cell.length_c   1.000
_cell.angle_alpha   90.00
_cell.angle_beta   90.00
_cell.angle_gamma   90.00
#
_symmetry.space_group_name_H-M   'P 1'
#
loop_
_entity.id
_entity.type
_entity.pdbx_description
1 polymer ?
#
loop_
_entity_poly.entity_id
_entity_poly.type
_entity_poly.pdbx_seq_one_letter_code
_entity_poly.pdbx_strand_id
1 'polypeptide(L)'
;MTVLSLVAVMGLLLVGRWDMANIPEVGSFLPMLKDAIITLPFTLTSILFIQSLSPMVISYRSHEKSIEVARYKANRAMKIAFSILFVVVFFFAVSFTFAISQEQAVDAMNRNVSALAIIAHYYSGSWATITGIVINIFAVVTSFFGVFLAFREACKGLAMNLLLRKYKAEDINEDLVSKGVVVFIILLAWSAIALNAPILSFTSICSPVFGMVGCLIPAYLVHKVPELHQYKGMATNMIIATGILLCISPLLAFI
;
A
#
# COMPACT_ATOMS: atom_id res chain seq x y z
N MET A 1 -3.19 -5.04 -14.49
CA MET A 1 -4.61 -5.08 -14.92
C MET A 1 -5.35 -6.27 -14.34
N THR A 2 -4.77 -7.47 -14.34
CA THR A 2 -5.39 -8.72 -13.83
C THR A 2 -5.92 -8.61 -12.40
N VAL A 3 -5.09 -8.19 -11.43
CA VAL A 3 -5.48 -8.13 -10.01
C VAL A 3 -6.62 -7.12 -9.76
N LEU A 4 -6.53 -5.93 -10.36
CA LEU A 4 -7.54 -4.88 -10.22
C LEU A 4 -8.91 -5.33 -10.76
N SER A 5 -8.92 -5.94 -11.95
CA SER A 5 -10.15 -6.48 -12.53
C SER A 5 -10.75 -7.58 -11.66
N LEU A 6 -9.93 -8.46 -11.08
CA LEU A 6 -10.43 -9.51 -10.21
C LEU A 6 -11.00 -8.94 -8.89
N VAL A 7 -10.40 -7.91 -8.31
CA VAL A 7 -10.95 -7.20 -7.14
C VAL A 7 -12.28 -6.54 -7.46
N ALA A 8 -12.40 -5.90 -8.64
CA ALA A 8 -13.66 -5.32 -9.09
C ALA A 8 -14.76 -6.38 -9.26
N VAL A 9 -14.44 -7.52 -9.88
CA VAL A 9 -15.36 -8.65 -10.04
C VAL A 9 -15.77 -9.22 -8.69
N MET A 10 -14.82 -9.41 -7.77
CA MET A 10 -15.11 -9.85 -6.40
C MET A 10 -16.07 -8.89 -5.69
N GLY A 11 -15.83 -7.57 -5.78
CA GLY A 11 -16.74 -6.56 -5.26
C GLY A 11 -18.15 -6.69 -5.83
N LEU A 12 -18.29 -6.88 -7.15
CA LEU A 12 -19.59 -7.02 -7.79
C LEU A 12 -20.33 -8.29 -7.36
N LEU A 13 -19.60 -9.40 -7.22
CA LEU A 13 -20.20 -10.67 -6.84
C LEU A 13 -20.63 -10.70 -5.36
N LEU A 14 -19.95 -9.94 -4.50
CA LEU A 14 -20.36 -9.75 -3.10
C LEU A 14 -21.65 -8.94 -2.96
N VAL A 15 -22.07 -8.15 -3.96
CA VAL A 15 -23.36 -7.42 -3.94
C VAL A 15 -24.54 -8.37 -3.74
N GLY A 16 -24.50 -9.56 -4.33
CA GLY A 16 -25.53 -10.59 -4.14
C GLY A 16 -25.56 -11.21 -2.73
N ARG A 17 -24.60 -10.85 -1.87
CA ARG A 17 -24.44 -11.34 -0.49
C ARG A 17 -24.54 -10.22 0.55
N TRP A 18 -24.95 -9.02 0.15
CA TRP A 18 -25.13 -7.92 1.09
C TRP A 18 -26.24 -8.23 2.09
N ASP A 19 -25.92 -8.07 3.36
CA ASP A 19 -26.86 -8.16 4.45
C ASP A 19 -26.86 -6.83 5.23
N MET A 20 -28.02 -6.21 5.33
CA MET A 20 -28.21 -4.94 6.03
C MET A 20 -28.12 -5.10 7.56
N ALA A 21 -28.20 -6.34 8.08
CA ALA A 21 -27.93 -6.64 9.47
C ALA A 21 -26.44 -6.51 9.85
N ASN A 22 -25.53 -6.47 8.86
CA ASN A 22 -24.11 -6.20 9.09
C ASN A 22 -23.81 -4.70 9.31
N ILE A 23 -24.82 -3.81 9.20
CA ILE A 23 -24.67 -2.39 9.51
C ILE A 23 -24.50 -2.23 11.03
N PRO A 24 -23.42 -1.59 11.51
CA PRO A 24 -23.24 -1.34 12.94
C PRO A 24 -24.43 -0.55 13.51
N GLU A 25 -24.91 -0.93 14.70
CA GLU A 25 -25.98 -0.20 15.38
C GLU A 25 -25.62 1.28 15.53
N VAL A 26 -26.59 2.16 15.27
CA VAL A 26 -26.44 3.63 15.17
C VAL A 26 -25.81 4.27 16.43
N GLY A 27 -25.84 3.58 17.58
CA GLY A 27 -25.17 4.00 18.82
C GLY A 27 -23.63 4.00 18.78
N SER A 28 -23.02 3.37 17.77
CA SER A 28 -21.55 3.24 17.60
C SER A 28 -20.94 4.18 16.55
N PHE A 29 -21.73 5.14 16.03
CA PHE A 29 -21.28 6.03 14.94
C PHE A 29 -20.08 6.92 15.31
N LEU A 30 -20.03 7.46 16.54
CA LEU A 30 -18.91 8.31 16.98
C LEU A 30 -17.56 7.55 17.04
N PRO A 31 -17.49 6.37 17.69
CA PRO A 31 -16.32 5.50 17.63
C PRO A 31 -15.93 5.12 16.20
N MET A 32 -16.90 4.72 15.38
CA MET A 32 -16.67 4.34 13.98
C MET A 32 -16.10 5.50 13.15
N LEU A 33 -16.62 6.72 13.34
CA LEU A 33 -16.13 7.91 12.64
C LEU A 33 -14.71 8.26 13.06
N LYS A 34 -14.39 8.14 14.35
CA LYS A 34 -13.04 8.33 14.87
C LYS A 34 -12.06 7.33 14.23
N ASP A 35 -12.41 6.04 14.23
CA ASP A 35 -11.57 4.99 13.65
C ASP A 35 -11.44 5.14 12.13
N ALA A 36 -12.52 5.53 11.45
CA ALA A 36 -12.49 5.86 10.02
C ALA A 36 -11.55 7.02 9.74
N ILE A 37 -11.59 8.12 10.52
CA ILE A 37 -10.69 9.27 10.32
C ILE A 37 -9.22 8.87 10.56
N ILE A 38 -8.93 8.03 11.55
CA ILE A 38 -7.57 7.56 11.86
C ILE A 38 -7.04 6.63 10.76
N THR A 39 -7.90 5.77 10.22
CA THR A 39 -7.53 4.77 9.19
C THR A 39 -7.57 5.32 7.77
N LEU A 40 -8.32 6.39 7.51
CA LEU A 40 -8.46 6.99 6.17
C LEU A 40 -7.12 7.41 5.55
N PRO A 41 -6.19 8.07 6.27
CA PRO A 41 -4.83 8.31 5.77
C PRO A 41 -4.12 7.04 5.32
N PHE A 42 -4.25 5.96 6.09
CA PHE A 42 -3.63 4.67 5.79
C PHE A 42 -4.24 4.03 4.54
N THR A 43 -5.58 4.07 4.43
CA THR A 43 -6.30 3.61 3.24
C THR A 43 -5.88 4.42 2.02
N LEU A 44 -5.78 5.75 2.14
CA LEU A 44 -5.35 6.61 1.04
C LEU A 44 -3.90 6.37 0.63
N THR A 45 -2.97 6.19 1.57
CA THR A 45 -1.57 5.88 1.23
C THR A 45 -1.43 4.50 0.58
N SER A 46 -2.26 3.53 0.94
CA SER A 46 -2.28 2.22 0.26
C SER A 46 -2.75 2.30 -1.20
N ILE A 47 -3.62 3.27 -1.52
CA ILE A 47 -4.10 3.56 -2.88
C ILE A 47 -3.05 4.40 -3.64
N LEU A 48 -2.24 5.20 -2.94
CA LEU A 48 -1.16 5.97 -3.56
C LEU A 48 0.01 5.05 -3.94
N PHE A 49 0.20 4.82 -5.24
CA PHE A 49 1.30 4.02 -5.78
C PHE A 49 2.63 4.79 -5.86
N ILE A 50 3.06 5.38 -4.74
CA ILE A 50 4.20 6.32 -4.67
C ILE A 50 5.46 5.74 -5.30
N GLN A 51 5.77 4.46 -5.04
CA GLN A 51 6.93 3.76 -5.60
C GLN A 51 6.96 3.72 -7.13
N SER A 52 5.80 3.76 -7.78
CA SER A 52 5.68 3.67 -9.24
C SER A 52 5.68 5.04 -9.92
N LEU A 53 5.58 6.13 -9.16
CA LEU A 53 5.52 7.49 -9.71
C LEU A 53 6.81 7.87 -10.42
N SER A 54 7.96 7.69 -9.77
CA SER A 54 9.26 8.08 -10.36
C SER A 54 9.55 7.33 -11.66
N PRO A 55 9.47 5.99 -11.73
CA PRO A 55 9.66 5.25 -12.99
C PRO A 55 8.66 5.65 -14.07
N MET A 56 7.39 5.91 -13.71
CA MET A 56 6.36 6.34 -14.66
C MET A 56 6.71 7.70 -15.28
N VAL A 57 7.06 8.70 -14.46
CA VAL A 57 7.41 10.03 -14.95
C VAL A 57 8.68 9.98 -15.81
N ILE A 58 9.68 9.21 -15.41
CA ILE A 58 10.91 9.00 -16.19
C ILE A 58 10.58 8.36 -17.54
N SER A 59 9.72 7.34 -17.57
CA SER A 59 9.29 6.68 -18.80
C SER A 59 8.59 7.66 -19.74
N TYR A 60 7.60 8.43 -19.26
CA TYR A 60 6.94 9.45 -20.09
C TYR A 60 7.90 10.55 -20.56
N ARG A 61 8.89 10.93 -19.73
CA ARG A 61 9.91 11.91 -20.12
C ARG A 61 10.88 11.37 -21.17
N SER A 62 11.18 10.07 -21.16
CA SER A 62 12.07 9.46 -22.16
C SER A 62 11.42 9.31 -23.55
N HIS A 63 10.10 9.22 -23.62
CA HIS A 63 9.35 9.03 -24.87
C HIS A 63 8.90 10.34 -25.52
N GLU A 64 8.94 11.47 -24.81
CA GLU A 64 8.41 12.75 -25.28
C GLU A 64 9.51 13.81 -25.38
N LYS A 65 9.56 14.56 -26.49
CA LYS A 65 10.56 15.64 -26.68
C LYS A 65 10.29 16.87 -25.83
N SER A 66 9.02 17.17 -25.53
CA SER A 66 8.62 18.33 -24.72
C SER A 66 8.36 17.92 -23.26
N ILE A 67 8.97 18.66 -22.33
CA ILE A 67 8.82 18.48 -20.88
C ILE A 67 7.36 18.72 -20.45
N GLU A 68 6.70 19.69 -21.06
CA GLU A 68 5.31 20.05 -20.74
C GLU A 68 4.34 18.94 -21.15
N VAL A 69 4.54 18.36 -22.34
CA VAL A 69 3.73 17.26 -22.85
C VAL A 69 3.94 16.00 -22.01
N ALA A 70 5.19 15.69 -21.64
CA ALA A 70 5.51 14.58 -20.73
C ALA A 70 4.80 14.74 -19.37
N ARG A 71 4.87 15.94 -18.80
CA ARG A 71 4.23 16.27 -17.51
C ARG A 71 2.71 16.14 -17.60
N TYR A 72 2.09 16.67 -18.66
CA TYR A 72 0.65 16.57 -18.87
C TYR A 72 0.19 15.11 -19.00
N LYS A 73 0.88 14.31 -19.82
CA LYS A 73 0.57 12.87 -20.01
C LYS A 73 0.73 12.09 -18.72
N ALA A 74 1.83 12.29 -17.98
CA ALA A 74 2.05 11.63 -16.69
C ALA A 74 1.00 12.01 -15.65
N ASN A 75 0.65 13.31 -15.53
CA ASN A 75 -0.37 13.77 -14.59
C ASN A 75 -1.76 13.23 -14.96
N ARG A 76 -2.11 13.21 -16.26
CA ARG A 76 -3.37 12.62 -16.73
C ARG A 76 -3.45 11.13 -16.41
N ALA A 77 -2.38 10.38 -16.71
CA ALA A 77 -2.31 8.95 -16.40
C ALA A 77 -2.44 8.69 -14.88
N MET A 78 -1.74 9.48 -14.06
CA MET A 78 -1.81 9.37 -12.61
C MET A 78 -3.21 9.65 -12.06
N LYS A 79 -3.89 10.71 -12.54
CA LYS A 79 -5.27 11.03 -12.14
C LYS A 79 -6.24 9.90 -12.51
N ILE A 80 -6.17 9.39 -13.74
CA ILE A 80 -7.02 8.28 -14.19
C ILE A 80 -6.76 7.03 -13.35
N ALA A 81 -5.50 6.67 -13.14
CA ALA A 81 -5.12 5.50 -12.36
C ALA A 81 -5.61 5.62 -10.91
N PHE A 82 -5.43 6.78 -10.28
CA PHE A 82 -5.91 7.05 -8.93
C PHE A 82 -7.44 6.97 -8.85
N SER A 83 -8.17 7.58 -9.79
CA SER A 83 -9.64 7.52 -9.82
C SER A 83 -10.16 6.09 -9.96
N ILE A 84 -9.59 5.29 -10.86
CA ILE A 84 -10.00 3.90 -11.03
C ILE A 84 -9.71 3.09 -9.76
N LEU A 85 -8.50 3.24 -9.21
CA LEU A 85 -8.11 2.48 -8.02
C LEU A 85 -8.97 2.87 -6.81
N PHE A 86 -9.24 4.16 -6.62
CA PHE A 86 -10.13 4.66 -5.58
C PHE A 86 -11.53 4.05 -5.72
N VAL A 87 -12.15 4.13 -6.90
CA VAL A 87 -13.50 3.59 -7.12
C VAL A 87 -13.54 2.08 -6.86
N VAL A 88 -12.59 1.32 -7.40
CA VAL A 88 -12.59 -0.16 -7.27
C VAL A 88 -12.32 -0.60 -5.84
N VAL A 89 -11.30 -0.04 -5.18
CA VAL A 89 -10.93 -0.41 -3.81
C VAL A 89 -12.01 0.02 -2.83
N PHE A 90 -12.55 1.23 -2.99
CA PHE A 90 -13.62 1.71 -2.12
C PHE A 90 -14.90 0.90 -2.31
N PHE A 91 -15.28 0.59 -3.56
CA PHE A 91 -16.42 -0.28 -3.84
C PHE A 91 -16.24 -1.68 -3.23
N PHE A 92 -15.05 -2.28 -3.37
CA PHE A 92 -14.75 -3.55 -2.74
C PHE A 92 -14.84 -3.47 -1.21
N ALA A 93 -14.31 -2.42 -0.59
CA ALA A 93 -14.38 -2.23 0.86
C ALA A 93 -15.84 -2.12 1.36
N VAL A 94 -16.65 -1.28 0.71
CA VAL A 94 -18.08 -1.16 1.00
C VAL A 94 -18.79 -2.50 0.85
N SER A 95 -18.53 -3.19 -0.26
CA SER A 95 -19.14 -4.48 -0.53
C SER A 95 -18.69 -5.57 0.45
N PHE A 96 -17.45 -5.52 0.93
CA PHE A 96 -16.93 -6.42 1.95
C PHE A 96 -17.64 -6.18 3.28
N THR A 97 -17.78 -4.92 3.70
CA THR A 97 -18.47 -4.54 4.94
C THR A 97 -19.92 -5.03 4.98
N PHE A 98 -20.64 -4.96 3.86
CA PHE A 98 -22.02 -5.47 3.82
C PHE A 98 -22.12 -6.99 3.75
N ALA A 99 -21.09 -7.69 3.27
CA ALA A 99 -21.14 -9.13 3.02
C ALA A 99 -20.51 -9.99 4.13
N ILE A 100 -19.72 -9.38 5.03
CA ILE A 100 -18.98 -10.07 6.10
C ILE A 100 -19.39 -9.47 7.45
N SER A 101 -19.73 -10.32 8.41
CA SER A 101 -20.12 -9.86 9.74
C SER A 101 -18.91 -9.46 10.60
N GLN A 102 -19.15 -8.68 11.66
CA GLN A 102 -18.09 -8.21 12.56
C GLN A 102 -17.30 -9.37 13.20
N GLU A 103 -17.97 -10.46 13.58
CA GLU A 103 -17.32 -11.64 14.15
C GLU A 103 -16.37 -12.30 13.15
N GLN A 104 -16.78 -12.39 11.88
CA GLN A 104 -15.97 -12.95 10.81
C GLN A 104 -14.75 -12.07 10.50
N ALA A 105 -14.92 -10.74 10.56
CA ALA A 105 -13.82 -9.80 10.40
C ALA A 105 -12.79 -9.90 11.54
N VAL A 106 -13.24 -10.09 12.78
CA VAL A 106 -12.36 -10.30 13.94
C VAL A 106 -11.64 -11.64 13.85
N ASP A 107 -12.30 -12.72 13.40
CA ASP A 107 -11.63 -14.00 13.15
C ASP A 107 -10.53 -13.87 12.08
N ALA A 108 -10.78 -13.12 11.00
CA ALA A 108 -9.78 -12.85 9.98
C ALA A 108 -8.55 -12.11 10.55
N MET A 109 -8.78 -11.12 11.41
CA MET A 109 -7.73 -10.36 12.08
C MET A 109 -6.91 -11.25 13.02
N ASN A 110 -7.57 -12.08 13.83
CA ASN A 110 -6.91 -13.00 14.76
C ASN A 110 -6.08 -14.08 14.04
N ARG A 111 -6.54 -14.52 12.87
CA ARG A 111 -5.80 -15.48 12.02
C ARG A 111 -4.75 -14.84 11.14
N ASN A 112 -4.64 -13.51 11.12
CA ASN A 112 -3.70 -12.76 10.27
C ASN A 112 -3.84 -13.11 8.78
N VAL A 113 -5.08 -13.31 8.31
CA VAL A 113 -5.40 -13.66 6.92
C VAL A 113 -5.99 -12.48 6.16
N SER A 114 -5.84 -12.48 4.83
CA SER A 114 -6.37 -11.41 3.98
C SER A 114 -7.91 -11.45 3.90
N ALA A 115 -8.53 -10.28 3.67
CA ALA A 115 -9.96 -10.15 3.41
C ALA A 115 -10.46 -11.09 2.28
N LEU A 116 -9.64 -11.29 1.25
CA LEU A 116 -9.96 -12.19 0.14
C LEU A 116 -9.90 -13.67 0.55
N ALA A 117 -8.94 -14.04 1.41
CA ALA A 117 -8.85 -15.39 1.95
C ALA A 117 -10.03 -15.72 2.87
N ILE A 118 -10.49 -14.76 3.68
CA ILE A 118 -11.64 -15.00 4.56
C ILE A 118 -12.95 -15.15 3.77
N ILE A 119 -13.15 -14.37 2.70
CA ILE A 119 -14.29 -14.55 1.77
C ILE A 119 -14.28 -15.97 1.19
N ALA A 120 -13.13 -16.45 0.74
CA ALA A 120 -13.01 -17.80 0.19
C ALA A 120 -13.31 -18.91 1.22
N HIS A 121 -13.07 -18.65 2.51
CA HIS A 121 -13.32 -19.57 3.61
C HIS A 121 -14.82 -19.66 3.95
N TYR A 122 -15.49 -18.54 4.19
CA TYR A 122 -16.92 -18.53 4.56
C TYR A 122 -17.85 -18.88 3.40
N TYR A 123 -17.46 -18.51 2.18
CA TYR A 123 -18.20 -18.89 0.96
C TYR A 123 -17.53 -20.08 0.26
N SER A 124 -17.09 -21.07 1.05
CA SER A 124 -16.44 -22.28 0.53
C SER A 124 -17.32 -23.03 -0.48
N GLY A 125 -16.71 -23.54 -1.56
CA GLY A 125 -17.40 -24.27 -2.62
C GLY A 125 -18.19 -23.40 -3.62
N SER A 126 -18.09 -22.08 -3.51
CA SER A 126 -18.73 -21.13 -4.43
C SER A 126 -17.72 -20.49 -5.40
N TRP A 127 -18.22 -19.59 -6.28
CA TRP A 127 -17.37 -18.75 -7.14
C TRP A 127 -16.32 -17.96 -6.34
N ALA A 128 -16.60 -17.67 -5.06
CA ALA A 128 -15.76 -16.86 -4.19
C ALA A 128 -14.45 -17.57 -3.82
N THR A 129 -14.48 -18.89 -3.65
CA THR A 129 -13.28 -19.69 -3.35
C THR A 129 -12.32 -19.68 -4.53
N ILE A 130 -12.82 -19.93 -5.74
CA ILE A 130 -12.01 -19.95 -6.97
C ILE A 130 -11.43 -18.56 -7.22
N THR A 131 -12.29 -17.53 -7.17
CA THR A 131 -11.87 -16.14 -7.42
C THR A 131 -10.87 -15.67 -6.37
N GLY A 132 -11.09 -15.99 -5.09
CA GLY A 132 -10.18 -15.61 -3.99
C GLY A 132 -8.80 -16.28 -4.09
N ILE A 133 -8.73 -17.56 -4.43
CA ILE A 133 -7.45 -18.27 -4.64
C ILE A 133 -6.70 -17.68 -5.84
N VAL A 134 -7.40 -17.51 -6.97
CA VAL A 134 -6.81 -16.92 -8.19
C VAL A 134 -6.29 -15.51 -7.89
N ILE A 135 -7.06 -14.67 -7.22
CA ILE A 135 -6.60 -13.32 -6.83
C ILE A 135 -5.35 -13.42 -5.95
N ASN A 136 -5.36 -14.24 -4.91
CA ASN A 136 -4.23 -14.33 -4.00
C ASN A 136 -2.96 -14.76 -4.74
N ILE A 137 -3.02 -15.77 -5.62
CA ILE A 137 -1.86 -16.22 -6.39
C ILE A 137 -1.36 -15.12 -7.33
N PHE A 138 -2.24 -14.53 -8.16
CA PHE A 138 -1.82 -13.50 -9.11
C PHE A 138 -1.37 -12.21 -8.42
N ALA A 139 -2.01 -11.82 -7.31
CA ALA A 139 -1.63 -10.66 -6.52
C ALA A 139 -0.25 -10.86 -5.90
N VAL A 140 0.02 -12.03 -5.30
CA VAL A 140 1.33 -12.36 -4.74
C VAL A 140 2.39 -12.35 -5.85
N VAL A 141 2.19 -13.08 -6.96
CA VAL A 141 3.19 -13.13 -8.03
C VAL A 141 3.48 -11.75 -8.64
N THR A 142 2.44 -10.96 -8.89
CA THR A 142 2.60 -9.62 -9.51
C THR A 142 3.26 -8.62 -8.57
N SER A 143 2.87 -8.61 -7.28
CA SER A 143 3.45 -7.70 -6.29
C SER A 143 4.85 -8.13 -5.84
N PHE A 144 5.11 -9.44 -5.79
CA PHE A 144 6.37 -9.99 -5.33
C PHE A 144 7.55 -9.45 -6.11
N PHE A 145 7.55 -9.55 -7.45
CA PHE A 145 8.70 -9.09 -8.23
C PHE A 145 8.97 -7.59 -8.08
N GLY A 146 7.93 -6.76 -8.10
CA GLY A 146 8.09 -5.30 -7.96
C GLY A 146 8.67 -4.91 -6.59
N VAL A 147 8.10 -5.46 -5.52
CA VAL A 147 8.55 -5.17 -4.14
C VAL A 147 9.90 -5.82 -3.85
N PHE A 148 10.11 -7.06 -4.28
CA PHE A 148 11.36 -7.79 -4.08
C PHE A 148 12.54 -7.11 -4.77
N LEU A 149 12.38 -6.68 -6.03
CA LEU A 149 13.44 -5.96 -6.74
C LEU A 149 13.78 -4.63 -6.06
N ALA A 150 12.77 -3.85 -5.66
CA ALA A 150 12.97 -2.59 -4.95
C ALA A 150 13.66 -2.80 -3.59
N PHE A 151 13.25 -3.82 -2.84
CA PHE A 151 13.83 -4.15 -1.54
C PHE A 151 15.27 -4.67 -1.68
N ARG A 152 15.52 -5.55 -2.65
CA ARG A 152 16.87 -6.04 -2.97
C ARG A 152 17.80 -4.90 -3.34
N GLU A 153 17.35 -3.96 -4.17
CA GLU A 153 18.16 -2.80 -4.56
C GLU A 153 18.44 -1.90 -3.37
N ALA A 154 17.43 -1.62 -2.53
CA ALA A 154 17.61 -0.83 -1.31
C ALA A 154 18.60 -1.49 -0.34
N CYS A 155 18.46 -2.80 -0.08
CA CYS A 155 19.36 -3.54 0.79
C CYS A 155 20.78 -3.64 0.22
N LYS A 156 20.94 -3.88 -1.10
CA LYS A 156 22.25 -3.86 -1.77
C LYS A 156 22.89 -2.49 -1.62
N GLY A 157 22.16 -1.40 -1.90
CA GLY A 157 22.64 -0.03 -1.77
C GLY A 157 23.09 0.31 -0.34
N LEU A 158 22.31 -0.09 0.66
CA LEU A 158 22.66 0.07 2.08
C LEU A 158 23.91 -0.72 2.45
N ALA A 159 23.99 -2.00 2.06
CA ALA A 159 25.14 -2.85 2.32
C ALA A 159 26.41 -2.29 1.66
N MET A 160 26.33 -1.90 0.39
CA MET A 160 27.44 -1.30 -0.34
C MET A 160 27.91 0.02 0.30
N ASN A 161 26.98 0.89 0.70
CA ASN A 161 27.34 2.15 1.38
C ASN A 161 28.06 1.90 2.71
N LEU A 162 27.64 0.89 3.48
CA LEU A 162 28.32 0.50 4.72
C LEU A 162 29.71 -0.12 4.47
N LEU A 163 29.85 -0.94 3.43
CA LEU A 163 31.12 -1.58 3.08
C LEU A 163 32.12 -0.56 2.53
N LEU A 164 31.68 0.36 1.66
CA LEU A 164 32.52 1.43 1.09
C LEU A 164 33.02 2.43 2.13
N ARG A 165 32.38 2.52 3.30
CA ARG A 165 32.90 3.30 4.44
C ARG A 165 34.12 2.66 5.12
N LYS A 166 34.32 1.34 4.96
CA LYS A 166 35.38 0.59 5.63
C LYS A 166 36.41 -0.02 4.68
N TYR A 167 36.03 -0.32 3.45
CA TYR A 167 36.84 -0.98 2.45
C TYR A 167 36.85 -0.17 1.16
N LYS A 168 37.94 -0.29 0.38
CA LYS A 168 37.99 0.29 -0.97
C LYS A 168 37.05 -0.48 -1.89
N ALA A 169 36.48 0.21 -2.89
CA ALA A 169 35.52 -0.38 -3.82
C ALA A 169 36.06 -1.62 -4.55
N GLU A 170 37.37 -1.66 -4.81
CA GLU A 170 38.07 -2.73 -5.51
C GLU A 170 38.16 -4.04 -4.70
N ASP A 171 38.08 -3.95 -3.37
CA ASP A 171 38.15 -5.11 -2.47
C ASP A 171 36.77 -5.74 -2.20
N ILE A 172 35.69 -5.10 -2.67
CA ILE A 172 34.32 -5.53 -2.40
C ILE A 172 33.81 -6.40 -3.56
N ASN A 173 33.53 -7.66 -3.26
CA ASN A 173 32.88 -8.55 -4.21
C ASN A 173 31.35 -8.27 -4.23
N GLU A 174 30.92 -7.49 -5.22
CA GLU A 174 29.50 -7.13 -5.39
C GLU A 174 28.57 -8.33 -5.56
N ASP A 175 29.03 -9.41 -6.20
CA ASP A 175 28.22 -10.61 -6.41
C ASP A 175 27.97 -11.36 -5.11
N LEU A 176 28.98 -11.43 -4.23
CA LEU A 176 28.81 -12.00 -2.90
C LEU A 176 27.85 -11.17 -2.05
N VAL A 177 27.95 -9.83 -2.11
CA VAL A 177 27.01 -8.93 -1.43
C VAL A 177 25.58 -9.15 -1.95
N SER A 178 25.42 -9.24 -3.27
CA SER A 178 24.10 -9.45 -3.88
C SER A 178 23.47 -10.79 -3.47
N LYS A 179 24.26 -11.88 -3.49
CA LYS A 179 23.80 -13.20 -3.02
C LYS A 179 23.45 -13.18 -1.54
N GLY A 180 24.30 -12.54 -0.71
CA GLY A 180 24.05 -12.38 0.72
C GLY A 180 22.74 -11.62 1.01
N VAL A 181 22.48 -10.54 0.29
CA VAL A 181 21.22 -9.79 0.38
C VAL A 181 20.02 -10.66 0.00
N VAL A 182 20.10 -11.46 -1.06
CA VAL A 182 18.99 -12.35 -1.44
C VAL A 182 18.70 -13.40 -0.36
N VAL A 183 19.75 -14.03 0.19
CA VAL A 183 19.60 -15.00 1.30
C VAL A 183 18.98 -14.32 2.52
N PHE A 184 19.44 -13.12 2.87
CA PHE A 184 18.86 -12.33 3.96
C PHE A 184 17.37 -12.04 3.75
N ILE A 185 16.95 -11.63 2.56
CA ILE A 185 15.55 -11.35 2.24
C ILE A 185 14.70 -12.62 2.41
N ILE A 186 15.17 -13.76 1.93
CA ILE A 186 14.46 -15.04 2.05
C ILE A 186 14.33 -15.46 3.52
N LEU A 187 15.41 -15.37 4.30
CA LEU A 187 15.38 -15.71 5.72
C LEU A 187 14.45 -14.77 6.51
N LEU A 188 14.46 -13.47 6.19
CA LEU A 188 13.59 -12.49 6.82
C LEU A 188 12.11 -12.77 6.51
N ALA A 189 11.77 -13.05 5.25
CA ALA A 189 10.42 -13.43 4.85
C ALA A 189 9.96 -14.74 5.52
N TRP A 190 10.84 -15.75 5.56
CA TRP A 190 10.55 -17.01 6.24
C TRP A 190 10.33 -16.81 7.74
N SER A 191 11.16 -15.99 8.40
CA SER A 191 11.03 -15.67 9.83
C SER A 191 9.71 -14.95 10.13
N ALA A 192 9.28 -14.03 9.25
CA ALA A 192 8.00 -13.35 9.40
C ALA A 192 6.81 -14.32 9.35
N ILE A 193 6.87 -15.33 8.47
CA ILE A 193 5.83 -16.37 8.38
C ILE A 193 5.90 -17.31 9.59
N ALA A 194 7.10 -17.76 9.97
CA ALA A 194 7.30 -18.69 11.08
C ALA A 194 6.85 -18.10 12.43
N LEU A 195 7.01 -16.79 12.63
CA LEU A 195 6.58 -16.07 13.82
C LEU A 195 5.13 -15.58 13.75
N ASN A 196 4.40 -15.86 12.65
CA ASN A 196 3.07 -15.33 12.35
C ASN A 196 2.97 -13.82 12.63
N ALA A 197 3.92 -13.06 12.08
CA ALA A 197 4.07 -11.65 12.40
C ALA A 197 2.83 -10.87 11.92
N PRO A 198 2.13 -10.12 12.79
CA PRO A 198 0.85 -9.50 12.46
C PRO A 198 1.03 -8.37 11.44
N ILE A 199 0.49 -8.57 10.23
CA ILE A 199 0.72 -7.68 9.08
C ILE A 199 0.18 -6.27 9.37
N LEU A 200 -0.96 -6.19 10.06
CA LEU A 200 -1.58 -4.93 10.49
C LEU A 200 -0.67 -4.14 11.45
N SER A 201 -0.05 -4.79 12.43
CA SER A 201 0.84 -4.11 13.37
C SER A 201 2.12 -3.61 12.70
N PHE A 202 2.71 -4.39 11.79
CA PHE A 202 3.86 -3.92 10.99
C PHE A 202 3.51 -2.67 10.20
N THR A 203 2.33 -2.68 9.61
CA THR A 203 1.83 -1.58 8.83
C THR A 203 1.62 -0.32 9.68
N SER A 204 1.09 -0.47 10.90
CA SER A 204 0.99 0.62 11.88
C SER A 204 2.37 1.13 12.32
N ILE A 205 3.36 0.26 12.54
CA ILE A 205 4.71 0.67 12.95
C ILE A 205 5.45 1.41 11.81
N CYS A 206 5.21 1.00 10.56
CA CYS A 206 5.80 1.65 9.39
C CYS A 206 5.07 2.95 8.98
N SER A 207 3.90 3.25 9.55
CA SER A 207 3.10 4.43 9.17
C SER A 207 3.82 5.78 9.29
N PRO A 208 4.72 6.04 10.26
CA PRO A 208 5.47 7.30 10.32
C PRO A 208 6.43 7.45 9.15
N VAL A 209 7.01 6.34 8.68
CA VAL A 209 7.89 6.37 7.50
C VAL A 209 7.09 6.76 6.26
N PHE A 210 5.89 6.20 6.09
CA PHE A 210 4.99 6.60 5.01
C PHE A 210 4.53 8.07 5.13
N GLY A 211 4.20 8.54 6.33
CA GLY A 211 3.85 9.94 6.57
C GLY A 211 4.99 10.90 6.26
N MET A 212 6.22 10.57 6.68
CA MET A 212 7.40 11.39 6.40
C MET A 212 7.75 11.42 4.91
N VAL A 213 7.96 10.24 4.31
CA VAL A 213 8.45 10.13 2.93
C VAL A 213 7.36 10.49 1.92
N GLY A 214 6.12 10.06 2.15
CA GLY A 214 5.01 10.26 1.24
C GLY A 214 4.34 11.63 1.34
N CYS A 215 4.33 12.26 2.52
CA CYS A 215 3.58 13.49 2.75
C CYS A 215 4.46 14.67 3.19
N LEU A 216 5.22 14.53 4.28
CA LEU A 216 5.93 15.67 4.89
C LEU A 216 7.13 16.15 4.08
N ILE A 217 7.96 15.25 3.53
CA ILE A 217 9.11 15.63 2.70
C ILE A 217 8.65 16.36 1.43
N PRO A 218 7.69 15.85 0.63
CA PRO A 218 7.15 16.59 -0.51
C PRO A 218 6.57 17.95 -0.13
N ALA A 219 5.81 18.02 0.97
CA ALA A 219 5.23 19.28 1.44
C ALA A 219 6.30 20.29 1.87
N TYR A 220 7.37 19.84 2.52
CA TYR A 220 8.52 20.68 2.85
C TYR A 220 9.22 21.20 1.59
N LEU A 221 9.41 20.36 0.57
CA LEU A 221 9.99 20.77 -0.71
C LEU A 221 9.14 21.83 -1.43
N VAL A 222 7.80 21.75 -1.36
CA VAL A 222 6.88 22.79 -1.87
C VAL A 222 7.09 24.14 -1.19
N HIS A 223 7.51 24.18 0.07
CA HIS A 223 7.81 25.43 0.76
C HIS A 223 9.22 25.94 0.49
N LYS A 224 10.19 25.04 0.34
CA LYS A 224 11.62 25.40 0.16
C LYS A 224 11.99 25.75 -1.28
N VAL A 225 11.44 25.06 -2.28
CA VAL A 225 11.85 25.19 -3.68
C VAL A 225 10.94 26.19 -4.40
N PRO A 226 11.45 27.33 -4.92
CA PRO A 226 10.64 28.38 -5.54
C PRO A 226 9.76 27.88 -6.70
N GLU A 227 10.29 26.97 -7.52
CA GLU A 227 9.55 26.39 -8.66
C GLU A 227 8.32 25.57 -8.26
N LEU A 228 8.29 25.07 -7.01
CA LEU A 228 7.17 24.31 -6.46
C LEU A 228 6.18 25.19 -5.69
N HIS A 229 6.45 26.49 -5.50
CA HIS A 229 5.56 27.39 -4.76
C HIS A 229 4.18 27.53 -5.41
N GLN A 230 4.06 27.23 -6.70
CA GLN A 230 2.78 27.12 -7.41
C GLN A 230 1.82 26.07 -6.81
N TYR A 231 2.33 25.09 -6.04
CA TYR A 231 1.53 24.06 -5.37
C TYR A 231 1.18 24.43 -3.92
N LYS A 232 1.58 25.61 -3.42
CA LYS A 232 1.16 26.09 -2.10
C LYS A 232 -0.35 26.31 -2.07
N GLY A 233 -0.99 25.90 -0.99
CA GLY A 233 -2.42 26.08 -0.79
C GLY A 233 -3.05 24.98 0.05
N MET A 234 -4.38 24.91 -0.04
CA MET A 234 -5.21 23.99 0.77
C MET A 234 -4.81 22.53 0.60
N ALA A 235 -4.47 22.11 -0.62
CA ALA A 235 -4.04 20.74 -0.91
C ALA A 235 -2.74 20.36 -0.17
N THR A 236 -1.76 21.27 -0.15
CA THR A 236 -0.49 21.04 0.57
C THR A 236 -0.71 20.99 2.09
N ASN A 237 -1.60 21.83 2.62
CA ASN A 237 -1.95 21.79 4.05
C ASN A 237 -2.66 20.48 4.43
N MET A 238 -3.54 19.96 3.57
CA MET A 238 -4.18 18.66 3.77
C MET A 238 -3.15 17.50 3.76
N ILE A 239 -2.15 17.57 2.88
CA ILE A 239 -1.05 16.59 2.84
C ILE A 239 -0.23 16.66 4.14
N ILE A 240 0.06 17.86 4.65
CA ILE A 240 0.77 18.02 5.94
C ILE A 240 -0.05 17.42 7.08
N ALA A 241 -1.34 17.72 7.17
CA ALA A 241 -2.23 17.17 8.19
C ALA A 241 -2.29 15.64 8.13
N THR A 242 -2.40 15.08 6.92
CA THR A 242 -2.38 13.62 6.68
C THR A 242 -1.05 13.01 7.11
N GLY A 243 0.07 13.66 6.79
CA GLY A 243 1.41 13.22 7.18
C GLY A 243 1.62 13.21 8.70
N ILE A 244 1.14 14.24 9.40
CA ILE A 244 1.18 14.31 10.88
C ILE A 244 0.30 13.20 11.47
N LEU A 245 -0.91 13.02 10.96
CA LEU A 245 -1.83 11.97 11.43
C LEU A 245 -1.23 10.57 11.24
N LEU A 246 -0.57 10.31 10.12
CA LEU A 246 0.17 9.06 9.88
C LEU A 246 1.37 8.88 10.81
N CYS A 247 2.05 9.96 11.20
CA CYS A 247 3.15 9.85 12.17
C CYS A 247 2.67 9.56 13.59
N ILE A 248 1.47 10.02 13.96
CA ILE A 248 0.86 9.83 15.28
C ILE A 248 0.04 8.54 15.35
N SER A 249 -0.34 7.97 14.20
CA SER A 249 -1.10 6.72 14.07
C SER A 249 -0.60 5.55 14.93
N PRO A 250 0.71 5.25 15.04
CA PRO A 250 1.16 4.14 15.90
C PRO A 250 0.83 4.41 17.36
N LEU A 251 1.04 5.64 17.84
CA LEU A 251 0.71 6.02 19.21
C LEU A 251 -0.79 5.87 19.48
N LEU A 252 -1.64 6.23 18.52
CA LEU A 252 -3.10 6.08 18.64
C LEU A 252 -3.57 4.62 18.52
N ALA A 253 -2.82 3.76 17.82
CA ALA A 253 -3.17 2.36 17.63
C ALA A 253 -2.71 1.46 18.80
N PHE A 254 -1.75 1.91 19.61
CA PHE A 254 -1.19 1.19 20.76
C PHE A 254 -1.61 1.77 22.13
N ILE A 255 -2.48 2.79 22.14
CA ILE A 255 -3.17 3.33 23.34
C ILE A 255 -4.60 2.80 23.34
#